data_AF-A0A3C1Z0Q7-F1
#
_entry.id   AF-A0A3C1Z0Q7-F1
#
_cell.length_a   1.000
_cell.length_b   1.000
_cell.length_c   1.000
_cell.angle_alpha   90.00
_cell.angle_beta   90.00
_cell.angle_gamma   90.00
#
_symmetry.space_group_name_H-M   'P 1'
#
loop_
_entity.id
_entity.type
_entity.pdbx_description
1 polymer ?
#
loop_
_entity_poly.entity_id
_entity_poly.type
_entity_poly.pdbx_seq_one_letter_code
_entity_poly.pdbx_strand_id
1 'polypeptide(L)'
;MSYRIRVPAKDDPLDEAHLISGVDRFLHVLQEQRRALLVGVGVVLVAGAVVAGVIWYDYQSTLKARELDQEATLHYLNRPADDPKKSQEHLTQAINLYQQVIDQYPRSPVAPVALFHLGNAQVLVNQVDAGIETYKRFMLLYSSNTSLLGLVQQRMAYAYLAKGDRDQAVKAFTGILEIPGALNKDHVLFELAKIEESQSRPEGAVAHYQDLMKNYPNSPFTSEAAVRVKVLEVKKAPESPAAAPPPAASAPVPKPEPAAKAKSGKASAPAAKKKPQE
;
A
#
# COMPACT_ATOMS: atom_id res chain seq x y z
N MET A 1 87.37 -23.84 -40.76
CA MET A 1 86.78 -25.00 -40.05
C MET A 1 85.29 -24.78 -39.95
N SER A 2 84.48 -25.59 -40.63
CA SER A 2 83.02 -25.49 -40.64
C SER A 2 82.43 -26.40 -39.55
N TYR A 3 81.83 -25.81 -38.53
CA TYR A 3 81.11 -26.56 -37.49
C TYR A 3 79.72 -26.94 -38.01
N ARG A 4 79.49 -28.24 -38.22
CA ARG A 4 78.15 -28.80 -38.45
C ARG A 4 77.49 -29.06 -37.10
N ILE A 5 76.57 -28.19 -36.70
CA ILE A 5 75.67 -28.45 -35.56
C ILE A 5 74.62 -29.46 -36.04
N ARG A 6 74.59 -30.66 -35.46
CA ARG A 6 73.46 -31.59 -35.62
C ARG A 6 72.39 -31.19 -34.63
N VAL A 7 71.27 -30.68 -35.12
CA VAL A 7 70.05 -30.48 -34.33
C VAL A 7 69.38 -31.86 -34.20
N PRO A 8 69.15 -32.40 -32.99
CA PRO A 8 68.33 -33.60 -32.85
C PRO A 8 66.89 -33.25 -33.21
N ALA A 9 66.29 -34.02 -34.11
CA ALA A 9 64.87 -33.90 -34.42
C ALA A 9 64.08 -34.13 -33.13
N LYS A 10 63.27 -33.15 -32.75
CA LYS A 10 62.28 -33.29 -31.68
C LYS A 10 61.07 -33.99 -32.31
N ASP A 11 61.14 -35.31 -32.40
CA ASP A 11 59.95 -36.12 -32.63
C ASP A 11 59.19 -36.18 -31.30
N ASP A 12 58.17 -35.35 -31.14
CA ASP A 12 57.09 -35.60 -30.18
C ASP A 12 56.08 -36.49 -30.93
N PRO A 13 56.10 -37.83 -30.80
CA PRO A 13 54.92 -38.58 -31.13
C PRO A 13 53.96 -38.28 -29.98
N LEU A 14 52.95 -37.44 -30.24
CA LEU A 14 51.68 -37.65 -29.55
C LEU A 14 51.28 -39.08 -29.92
N ASP A 15 51.68 -40.01 -29.06
CA ASP A 15 51.67 -41.45 -29.26
C ASP A 15 50.23 -41.89 -29.50
N GLU A 16 49.84 -41.94 -30.79
CA GLU A 16 48.51 -42.32 -31.23
C GLU A 16 48.12 -43.67 -30.63
N ALA A 17 49.09 -44.57 -30.40
CA ALA A 17 48.88 -45.85 -29.74
C ALA A 17 48.47 -45.72 -28.26
N HIS A 18 48.97 -44.72 -27.52
CA HIS A 18 48.55 -44.44 -26.15
C HIS A 18 47.15 -43.82 -26.10
N LEU A 19 46.83 -42.93 -27.04
CA LEU A 19 45.49 -42.37 -27.17
C LEU A 19 44.48 -43.46 -27.55
N ILE A 20 44.81 -44.32 -28.52
CA ILE A 20 44.00 -45.48 -28.91
C ILE A 20 43.84 -46.44 -27.73
N SER A 21 44.88 -46.71 -26.94
CA SER A 21 44.79 -47.55 -25.73
C SER A 21 43.91 -46.95 -24.62
N GLY A 22 43.90 -45.62 -24.48
CA GLY A 22 43.01 -44.91 -23.57
C GLY A 22 41.55 -44.96 -24.03
N VAL A 23 41.33 -44.80 -25.34
CA VAL A 23 40.01 -44.91 -25.98
C VAL A 23 39.49 -46.34 -25.88
N ASP A 24 40.31 -47.35 -26.16
CA ASP A 24 39.91 -48.76 -26.08
C ASP A 24 39.59 -49.19 -24.64
N ARG A 25 40.36 -48.72 -23.65
CA ARG A 25 40.03 -48.92 -22.24
C ARG A 25 38.72 -48.23 -21.85
N PHE A 26 38.50 -47.00 -22.33
CA PHE A 26 37.26 -46.28 -22.10
C PHE A 26 36.04 -46.97 -22.76
N LEU A 27 36.20 -47.44 -23.99
CA LEU A 27 35.17 -48.19 -24.74
C LEU A 27 34.86 -49.55 -24.09
N HIS A 28 35.88 -50.25 -23.57
CA HIS A 28 35.68 -51.49 -22.84
C HIS A 28 34.92 -51.28 -21.52
N VAL A 29 35.26 -50.24 -20.74
CA VAL A 29 34.52 -49.88 -19.52
C VAL A 29 33.07 -49.48 -19.85
N LEU A 30 32.85 -48.77 -20.96
CA LEU A 30 31.52 -48.42 -21.47
C LEU A 30 30.69 -49.65 -21.88
N GLN A 31 31.31 -50.66 -22.50
CA GLN A 31 30.67 -51.94 -22.82
C GLN A 31 30.34 -52.74 -21.57
N GLU A 32 31.26 -52.80 -20.61
CA GLU A 32 31.12 -53.56 -19.36
C GLU A 32 30.05 -52.94 -18.44
N GLN A 33 29.96 -51.61 -18.40
CA GLN A 33 28.93 -50.86 -17.64
C GLN A 33 27.73 -50.41 -18.48
N ARG A 34 27.55 -50.91 -19.71
CA ARG A 34 26.48 -50.47 -20.63
C ARG A 34 25.09 -50.54 -19.99
N ARG A 35 24.82 -51.56 -19.19
CA ARG A 35 23.54 -51.70 -18.46
C ARG A 35 23.36 -50.59 -17.42
N ALA A 36 24.40 -50.28 -16.65
CA ALA A 36 24.36 -49.22 -15.64
C ALA A 36 24.21 -47.83 -16.28
N LEU A 37 24.89 -47.59 -17.41
CA LEU A 37 24.73 -46.35 -18.20
C LEU A 37 23.32 -46.19 -18.77
N LEU A 38 22.75 -47.25 -19.35
CA LEU A 38 21.37 -47.23 -19.84
C LEU A 38 20.36 -47.00 -18.72
N VAL A 39 20.56 -47.62 -17.56
CA VAL A 39 19.75 -47.36 -16.36
C VAL A 39 19.91 -45.91 -15.92
N GLY A 40 21.13 -45.39 -15.85
CA GLY A 40 21.41 -43.99 -15.50
C GLY A 40 20.73 -43.00 -16.44
N VAL A 41 20.85 -43.20 -17.76
CA VAL A 41 20.16 -42.39 -18.76
C VAL A 41 18.65 -42.50 -18.61
N GLY A 42 18.12 -43.71 -18.40
CA GLY A 42 16.70 -43.94 -18.15
C GLY A 42 16.19 -43.16 -16.93
N VAL A 43 16.92 -43.19 -15.82
CA VAL A 43 16.61 -42.43 -14.60
C VAL A 43 16.60 -40.93 -14.89
N VAL A 44 17.59 -40.41 -15.62
CA VAL A 44 17.65 -38.98 -15.99
C VAL A 44 16.48 -38.59 -16.89
N LEU A 45 16.11 -39.41 -17.88
CA LEU A 45 14.96 -39.16 -18.74
C LEU A 45 13.65 -39.14 -17.97
N VAL A 46 13.44 -40.09 -17.06
CA VAL A 46 12.26 -40.12 -16.19
C VAL A 46 12.22 -38.89 -15.30
N ALA A 47 13.34 -38.53 -14.66
CA ALA A 47 13.43 -37.32 -13.84
C ALA A 47 13.11 -36.05 -14.66
N GLY A 48 13.65 -35.95 -15.88
CA GLY A 48 13.36 -34.86 -16.80
C GLY A 48 11.88 -34.77 -17.19
N ALA A 49 11.24 -35.91 -17.47
CA ALA A 49 9.81 -35.96 -17.76
C ALA A 49 8.95 -35.53 -16.56
N VAL A 50 9.33 -35.91 -15.33
CA VAL A 50 8.65 -35.45 -14.11
C VAL A 50 8.76 -33.93 -13.96
N VAL A 51 9.97 -33.37 -14.11
CA VAL A 51 10.18 -31.91 -14.02
C VAL A 51 9.38 -31.17 -15.09
N ALA A 52 9.40 -31.64 -16.34
CA ALA A 52 8.63 -31.06 -17.42
C ALA A 52 7.12 -31.12 -17.15
N GLY A 53 6.63 -32.25 -16.62
CA GLY A 53 5.23 -32.41 -16.21
C GLY A 53 4.82 -31.43 -15.11
N VAL A 54 5.65 -31.22 -14.10
CA VAL A 54 5.40 -30.25 -13.02
C VAL A 54 5.39 -28.82 -13.57
N ILE A 55 6.35 -28.44 -14.41
CA ILE A 55 6.40 -27.11 -15.04
C ILE A 55 5.16 -26.87 -15.91
N TRP A 56 4.76 -27.86 -16.71
CA TRP A 56 3.56 -27.76 -17.55
C TRP A 56 2.29 -27.64 -16.70
N TYR A 57 2.16 -28.44 -15.63
CA TYR A 57 1.03 -28.35 -14.72
C TYR A 57 0.97 -26.99 -14.01
N ASP A 58 2.10 -26.49 -13.50
CA ASP A 58 2.20 -25.20 -12.84
C ASP A 58 1.84 -24.05 -13.80
N TYR A 59 2.34 -24.12 -15.03
CA TYR A 59 2.00 -23.17 -16.10
C TYR A 59 0.48 -23.16 -16.40
N GLN A 60 -0.11 -24.34 -16.60
CA GLN A 60 -1.56 -24.47 -16.84
C GLN A 60 -2.39 -23.96 -15.66
N SER A 61 -1.97 -24.28 -14.43
CA SER A 61 -2.64 -23.81 -13.21
C SER A 61 -2.57 -22.29 -13.08
N THR A 62 -1.43 -21.69 -13.43
CA THR A 62 -1.20 -20.25 -13.41
C THR A 62 -2.04 -19.53 -14.46
N LEU A 63 -2.22 -20.10 -15.66
CA LEU A 63 -3.07 -19.52 -16.69
C LEU A 63 -4.53 -19.46 -16.24
N LYS A 64 -5.07 -20.55 -15.70
CA LYS A 64 -6.44 -20.60 -15.19
C LYS A 64 -6.66 -19.65 -14.02
N ALA A 65 -5.69 -19.59 -13.09
CA ALA A 65 -5.74 -18.66 -11.97
C ALA A 65 -5.79 -17.19 -12.45
N ARG A 66 -5.02 -16.84 -13.49
CA ARG A 66 -5.03 -15.50 -14.08
C ARG A 66 -6.36 -15.16 -14.75
N GLU A 67 -6.95 -16.10 -15.47
CA GLU A 67 -8.25 -15.90 -16.13
C GLU A 67 -9.34 -15.60 -15.09
N LEU A 68 -9.42 -16.41 -14.03
CA LEU A 68 -10.35 -16.19 -12.92
C LEU A 68 -10.11 -14.85 -12.21
N ASP A 69 -8.85 -14.50 -11.92
CA ASP A 69 -8.48 -13.23 -11.30
C ASP A 69 -8.86 -12.03 -12.17
N GLN A 70 -8.66 -12.14 -13.49
CA GLN A 70 -9.05 -11.11 -14.44
C GLN A 70 -10.56 -10.92 -14.49
N GLU A 71 -11.33 -12.01 -14.58
CA GLU A 71 -12.79 -11.96 -14.57
C GLU A 71 -13.31 -11.36 -13.25
N ALA A 72 -12.77 -11.81 -12.11
CA ALA A 72 -13.09 -11.26 -10.80
C ALA A 72 -12.83 -9.75 -10.73
N THR A 73 -11.68 -9.32 -11.26
CA THR A 73 -11.27 -7.93 -11.29
C THR A 73 -12.15 -7.08 -12.20
N LEU A 74 -12.61 -7.62 -13.32
CA LEU A 74 -13.58 -6.95 -14.18
C LEU A 74 -14.91 -6.73 -13.45
N HIS A 75 -15.43 -7.74 -12.74
CA HIS A 75 -16.61 -7.57 -11.91
C HIS A 75 -16.40 -6.54 -10.80
N TYR A 76 -15.24 -6.55 -10.14
CA TYR A 76 -14.90 -5.60 -9.08
C TYR A 76 -14.81 -4.15 -9.56
N LEU A 77 -14.15 -3.91 -10.70
CA LEU A 77 -13.91 -2.57 -11.24
C LEU A 77 -15.09 -2.00 -12.03
N ASN A 78 -15.76 -2.81 -12.85
CA ASN A 78 -16.85 -2.37 -13.74
C ASN A 78 -18.24 -2.43 -13.06
N ARG A 79 -18.29 -2.27 -11.74
CA ARG A 79 -19.55 -2.23 -11.01
C ARG A 79 -20.31 -0.92 -11.32
N PRO A 80 -21.62 -0.97 -11.63
CA PRO A 80 -22.41 0.25 -11.84
C PRO A 80 -22.40 1.16 -10.61
N ALA A 81 -22.24 2.46 -10.83
CA ALA A 81 -22.23 3.47 -9.78
C ALA A 81 -23.64 4.02 -9.48
N ASP A 82 -24.53 3.94 -10.46
CA ASP A 82 -25.91 4.43 -10.45
C ASP A 82 -26.92 3.40 -9.93
N ASP A 83 -26.58 2.11 -9.94
CA ASP A 83 -27.43 1.02 -9.47
C ASP A 83 -26.77 0.24 -8.31
N PRO A 84 -27.16 0.52 -7.05
CA PRO A 84 -26.60 -0.16 -5.88
C PRO A 84 -26.80 -1.68 -5.88
N LYS A 85 -27.92 -2.19 -6.42
CA LYS A 85 -28.20 -3.63 -6.43
C LYS A 85 -27.27 -4.35 -7.39
N LYS A 86 -27.11 -3.81 -8.61
CA LYS A 86 -26.13 -4.36 -9.57
C LYS A 86 -24.71 -4.22 -9.05
N SER A 87 -24.38 -3.10 -8.39
CA SER A 87 -23.07 -2.93 -7.76
C SER A 87 -22.76 -4.07 -6.78
N GLN A 88 -23.75 -4.44 -5.96
CA GLN A 88 -23.62 -5.53 -4.99
C GLN A 88 -23.55 -6.92 -5.63
N GLU A 89 -24.32 -7.16 -6.70
CA GLU A 89 -24.23 -8.39 -7.49
C GLU A 89 -22.83 -8.57 -8.09
N HIS A 90 -22.29 -7.52 -8.72
CA HIS A 90 -20.93 -7.51 -9.27
C HIS A 90 -19.88 -7.80 -8.20
N LEU A 91 -19.99 -7.19 -7.01
CA LEU A 91 -19.07 -7.47 -5.90
C LEU A 91 -19.17 -8.93 -5.43
N THR A 92 -20.38 -9.49 -5.41
CA THR A 92 -20.59 -10.89 -5.02
C THR A 92 -19.97 -11.86 -6.03
N GLN A 93 -20.10 -11.57 -7.33
CA GLN A 93 -19.44 -12.33 -8.40
C GLN A 93 -17.92 -12.27 -8.28
N ALA A 94 -17.36 -11.07 -8.05
CA ALA A 94 -15.92 -10.89 -7.83
C ALA A 94 -15.42 -11.70 -6.61
N ILE A 95 -16.14 -11.64 -5.48
CA ILE A 95 -15.83 -12.41 -4.26
C ILE A 95 -15.75 -13.91 -4.58
N ASN A 96 -16.76 -14.45 -5.27
CA ASN A 96 -16.81 -15.87 -5.61
C ASN A 96 -15.64 -16.30 -6.51
N LEU A 97 -15.28 -15.48 -7.50
CA LEU A 97 -14.17 -15.78 -8.41
C LEU A 97 -12.81 -15.67 -7.72
N TYR A 98 -12.59 -14.63 -6.91
CA TYR A 98 -11.37 -14.54 -6.10
C TYR A 98 -11.24 -15.72 -5.14
N GLN A 99 -12.33 -16.13 -4.49
CA GLN A 99 -12.34 -17.30 -3.62
C GLN A 99 -11.92 -18.58 -4.37
N GLN A 100 -12.37 -18.76 -5.61
CA GLN A 100 -11.93 -19.87 -6.46
C GLN A 100 -10.43 -19.83 -6.76
N VAL A 101 -9.85 -18.64 -7.03
CA VAL A 101 -8.39 -18.49 -7.19
C VAL A 101 -7.64 -18.98 -5.94
N ILE A 102 -8.11 -18.58 -4.76
CA ILE A 102 -7.46 -18.91 -3.49
C ILE A 102 -7.60 -20.38 -3.12
N ASP A 103 -8.75 -20.99 -3.39
CA ASP A 103 -9.00 -22.37 -2.98
C ASP A 103 -8.43 -23.39 -3.98
N GLN A 104 -8.47 -23.09 -5.28
CA GLN A 104 -8.01 -24.01 -6.32
C GLN A 104 -6.55 -23.78 -6.73
N TYR A 105 -6.07 -22.53 -6.65
CA TYR A 105 -4.73 -22.14 -7.12
C TYR A 105 -3.93 -21.33 -6.08
N PRO A 106 -3.84 -21.77 -4.80
CA PRO A 106 -3.19 -21.00 -3.72
C PRO A 106 -1.68 -20.77 -3.92
N ARG A 107 -1.02 -21.54 -4.80
CA ARG A 107 0.41 -21.38 -5.09
C ARG A 107 0.67 -20.53 -6.34
N SER A 108 -0.37 -20.13 -7.06
CA SER A 108 -0.22 -19.34 -8.27
C SER A 108 0.33 -17.94 -7.94
N PRO A 109 1.11 -17.32 -8.85
CA PRO A 109 1.64 -15.97 -8.63
C PRO A 109 0.57 -14.88 -8.41
N VAL A 110 -0.67 -15.11 -8.84
CA VAL A 110 -1.79 -14.16 -8.67
C VAL A 110 -2.54 -14.32 -7.35
N ALA A 111 -2.36 -15.44 -6.64
CA ALA A 111 -3.08 -15.72 -5.40
C ALA A 111 -2.92 -14.62 -4.32
N PRO A 112 -1.74 -14.00 -4.11
CA PRO A 112 -1.64 -12.88 -3.17
C PRO A 112 -2.52 -11.68 -3.56
N VAL A 113 -2.53 -11.32 -4.85
CA VAL A 113 -3.32 -10.20 -5.38
C VAL A 113 -4.81 -10.50 -5.27
N ALA A 114 -5.24 -11.70 -5.67
CA ALA A 114 -6.62 -12.15 -5.51
C ALA A 114 -7.07 -12.13 -4.04
N LEU A 115 -6.22 -12.53 -3.10
CA LEU A 115 -6.55 -12.55 -1.67
C LEU A 115 -6.71 -11.13 -1.11
N PHE A 116 -5.86 -10.19 -1.56
CA PHE A 116 -6.00 -8.78 -1.22
C PHE A 116 -7.31 -8.20 -1.75
N HIS A 117 -7.66 -8.47 -3.02
CA HIS A 117 -8.91 -8.00 -3.61
C HIS A 117 -10.15 -8.64 -3.00
N LEU A 118 -10.09 -9.92 -2.63
CA LEU A 118 -11.14 -10.61 -1.89
C LEU A 118 -11.46 -9.87 -0.59
N GLY A 119 -10.44 -9.55 0.21
CA GLY A 119 -10.64 -8.81 1.46
C GLY A 119 -11.26 -7.42 1.22
N ASN A 120 -10.80 -6.71 0.20
CA ASN A 120 -11.36 -5.41 -0.18
C ASN A 120 -12.83 -5.52 -0.58
N ALA A 121 -13.17 -6.50 -1.43
CA ALA A 121 -14.52 -6.73 -1.90
C ALA A 121 -15.47 -7.10 -0.74
N GLN A 122 -15.01 -7.95 0.19
CA GLN A 122 -15.77 -8.29 1.41
C GLN A 122 -16.08 -7.06 2.26
N VAL A 123 -15.10 -6.19 2.50
CA VAL A 123 -15.33 -4.92 3.24
C VAL A 123 -16.34 -4.03 2.50
N LEU A 124 -16.27 -3.94 1.16
CA LEU A 124 -17.20 -3.14 0.36
C LEU A 124 -18.65 -3.62 0.43
N VAL A 125 -18.89 -4.92 0.57
CA VAL A 125 -20.24 -5.49 0.79
C VAL A 125 -20.64 -5.53 2.27
N ASN A 126 -19.97 -4.73 3.11
CA ASN A 126 -20.20 -4.63 4.56
C ASN A 126 -19.91 -5.92 5.35
N GLN A 127 -19.19 -6.87 4.77
CA GLN A 127 -18.67 -8.07 5.45
C GLN A 127 -17.31 -7.77 6.07
N VAL A 128 -17.26 -6.77 6.98
CA VAL A 128 -16.02 -6.22 7.53
C VAL A 128 -15.20 -7.29 8.27
N ASP A 129 -15.84 -8.13 9.08
CA ASP A 129 -15.16 -9.20 9.82
C ASP A 129 -14.53 -10.24 8.87
N ALA A 130 -15.25 -10.64 7.82
CA ALA A 130 -14.72 -11.56 6.82
C ALA A 130 -13.49 -10.95 6.10
N GLY A 131 -13.57 -9.66 5.74
CA GLY A 131 -12.45 -8.94 5.15
C GLY A 131 -11.21 -8.91 6.05
N ILE A 132 -11.39 -8.66 7.34
CA ILE A 132 -10.30 -8.69 8.33
C ILE A 132 -9.65 -10.07 8.40
N GLU A 133 -10.44 -11.15 8.45
CA GLU A 133 -9.90 -12.52 8.46
C GLU A 133 -9.17 -12.85 7.17
N THR A 134 -9.65 -12.36 6.03
CA THR A 134 -8.96 -12.49 4.74
C THR A 134 -7.61 -11.77 4.73
N TYR A 135 -7.52 -10.55 5.28
CA TYR A 135 -6.24 -9.84 5.42
C TYR A 135 -5.28 -10.55 6.37
N LYS A 136 -5.76 -11.08 7.49
CA LYS A 136 -4.93 -11.91 8.39
C LYS A 136 -4.41 -13.14 7.66
N ARG A 137 -5.25 -13.82 6.87
CA ARG A 137 -4.84 -14.95 6.03
C ARG A 137 -3.75 -14.55 5.04
N PHE A 138 -3.82 -13.36 4.44
CA PHE A 138 -2.74 -12.85 3.59
C PHE A 138 -1.44 -12.72 4.36
N MET A 139 -1.48 -12.11 5.55
CA MET A 139 -0.28 -11.94 6.38
C MET A 139 0.34 -13.27 6.82
N LEU A 140 -0.46 -14.33 6.96
CA LEU A 140 0.03 -15.67 7.28
C LEU A 140 0.66 -16.38 6.08
N LEU A 141 0.05 -16.26 4.90
CA LEU A 141 0.46 -17.03 3.71
C LEU A 141 1.49 -16.31 2.83
N TYR A 142 1.48 -14.98 2.82
CA TYR A 142 2.22 -14.15 1.86
C TYR A 142 2.98 -12.99 2.54
N SER A 143 3.45 -13.18 3.77
CA SER A 143 4.25 -12.19 4.52
C SER A 143 5.53 -11.74 3.81
N SER A 144 6.09 -12.56 2.93
CA SER A 144 7.26 -12.20 2.12
C SER A 144 6.96 -11.19 1.01
N ASN A 145 5.69 -10.98 0.65
CA ASN A 145 5.28 -10.00 -0.35
C ASN A 145 5.17 -8.61 0.29
N THR A 146 6.32 -8.01 0.61
CA THR A 146 6.42 -6.75 1.36
C THR A 146 5.69 -5.58 0.70
N SER A 147 5.68 -5.52 -0.63
CA SER A 147 4.97 -4.50 -1.41
C SER A 147 3.46 -4.51 -1.17
N LEU A 148 2.84 -5.70 -1.16
CA LEU A 148 1.40 -5.82 -0.88
C LEU A 148 1.10 -5.85 0.62
N LEU A 149 2.02 -6.36 1.45
CA LEU A 149 1.83 -6.48 2.89
C LEU A 149 1.48 -5.14 3.55
N GLY A 150 2.17 -4.05 3.16
CA GLY A 150 1.87 -2.71 3.65
C GLY A 150 0.47 -2.22 3.27
N LEU A 151 0.00 -2.54 2.06
CA LEU A 151 -1.35 -2.19 1.58
C LEU A 151 -2.43 -3.04 2.27
N VAL A 152 -2.17 -4.33 2.47
CA VAL A 152 -3.06 -5.26 3.18
C VAL A 152 -3.25 -4.80 4.62
N GLN A 153 -2.17 -4.51 5.35
CA GLN A 153 -2.26 -4.00 6.72
C GLN A 153 -2.98 -2.66 6.78
N GLN A 154 -2.76 -1.77 5.81
CA GLN A 154 -3.48 -0.49 5.74
C GLN A 154 -4.99 -0.71 5.56
N ARG A 155 -5.41 -1.59 4.64
CA ARG A 155 -6.82 -1.93 4.43
C ARG A 155 -7.43 -2.60 5.66
N MET A 156 -6.69 -3.46 6.33
CA MET A 156 -7.10 -4.07 7.59
C MET A 156 -7.28 -3.03 8.69
N ALA A 157 -6.37 -2.05 8.80
CA ALA A 157 -6.49 -0.96 9.77
C ALA A 157 -7.75 -0.13 9.53
N TYR A 158 -8.08 0.20 8.28
CA TYR A 158 -9.33 0.86 7.94
C TYR A 158 -10.57 0.02 8.24
N ALA A 159 -10.52 -1.30 8.00
CA ALA A 159 -11.61 -2.20 8.36
C ALA A 159 -11.85 -2.21 9.89
N TYR A 160 -10.78 -2.20 10.69
CA TYR A 160 -10.88 -2.05 12.15
C TYR A 160 -11.47 -0.70 12.55
N LEU A 161 -11.06 0.41 11.92
CA LEU A 161 -11.66 1.73 12.16
C LEU A 161 -13.16 1.76 11.82
N ALA A 162 -13.57 1.14 10.72
CA ALA A 162 -14.98 1.04 10.33
C ALA A 162 -15.81 0.25 11.36
N LYS A 163 -15.19 -0.74 12.02
CA LYS A 163 -15.77 -1.49 13.15
C LYS A 163 -15.76 -0.71 14.48
N GLY A 164 -15.04 0.41 14.53
CA GLY A 164 -14.80 1.19 15.75
C GLY A 164 -13.68 0.65 16.64
N ASP A 165 -12.97 -0.40 16.20
CA ASP A 165 -11.84 -1.00 16.92
C ASP A 165 -10.55 -0.21 16.65
N ARG A 166 -10.43 0.94 17.31
CA ARG A 166 -9.29 1.84 17.12
C ARG A 166 -7.97 1.23 17.56
N ASP A 167 -7.96 0.40 18.60
CA ASP A 167 -6.73 -0.18 19.12
C ASP A 167 -6.11 -1.17 18.13
N GLN A 168 -6.95 -2.00 17.48
CA GLN A 168 -6.48 -2.88 16.42
C GLN A 168 -6.09 -2.10 15.17
N ALA A 169 -6.78 -1.02 14.84
CA ALA A 169 -6.40 -0.14 13.74
C ALA A 169 -5.01 0.47 13.95
N VAL A 170 -4.73 1.01 15.14
CA VAL A 170 -3.41 1.56 15.50
C VAL A 170 -2.34 0.48 15.38
N LYS A 171 -2.56 -0.72 15.94
CA LYS A 171 -1.60 -1.84 15.82
C LYS A 171 -1.30 -2.19 14.36
N ALA A 172 -2.33 -2.27 13.52
CA ALA A 172 -2.19 -2.58 12.11
C ALA A 172 -1.42 -1.48 11.35
N PHE A 173 -1.70 -0.20 11.64
CA PHE A 173 -0.96 0.92 11.07
C PHE A 173 0.50 0.94 11.51
N THR A 174 0.77 0.84 12.81
CA THR A 174 2.14 0.81 13.35
C THR A 174 2.96 -0.34 12.76
N GLY A 175 2.35 -1.50 12.54
CA GLY A 175 3.01 -2.64 11.89
C GLY A 175 3.59 -2.32 10.50
N ILE A 176 3.01 -1.37 9.77
CA ILE A 176 3.49 -0.97 8.44
C ILE A 176 4.81 -0.19 8.53
N LEU A 177 5.00 0.58 9.60
CA LEU A 177 6.23 1.34 9.83
C LEU A 177 7.44 0.41 10.00
N GLU A 178 7.21 -0.82 10.48
CA GLU A 178 8.25 -1.85 10.65
C GLU A 178 8.56 -2.63 9.37
N ILE A 179 7.72 -2.54 8.32
CA ILE A 179 7.95 -3.27 7.06
C ILE A 179 9.09 -2.58 6.27
N PRO A 180 10.17 -3.29 5.93
CA PRO A 180 11.22 -2.74 5.08
C PRO A 180 10.69 -2.41 3.68
N GLY A 181 10.93 -1.17 3.23
CA GLY A 181 10.53 -0.73 1.89
C GLY A 181 9.03 -0.48 1.68
N ALA A 182 8.20 -0.47 2.73
CA ALA A 182 6.79 -0.11 2.59
C ALA A 182 6.64 1.32 2.01
N LEU A 183 5.84 1.43 0.95
CA LEU A 183 5.69 2.64 0.13
C LEU A 183 4.72 3.67 0.74
N ASN A 184 3.94 3.27 1.75
CA ASN A 184 2.83 4.04 2.31
C ASN A 184 3.10 4.54 3.74
N LYS A 185 4.36 4.60 4.18
CA LYS A 185 4.72 4.98 5.56
C LYS A 185 4.34 6.43 5.89
N ASP A 186 4.43 7.34 4.92
CA ASP A 186 4.03 8.73 5.07
C ASP A 186 2.51 8.86 5.35
N HIS A 187 1.70 8.17 4.56
CA HIS A 187 0.26 8.05 4.77
C HIS A 187 -0.08 7.47 6.15
N VAL A 188 0.66 6.43 6.57
CA VAL A 188 0.44 5.78 7.86
C VAL A 188 0.74 6.71 9.03
N LEU A 189 1.84 7.47 8.99
CA LEU A 189 2.15 8.45 10.03
C LEU A 189 1.05 9.51 10.14
N PHE A 190 0.53 9.98 9.00
CA PHE A 190 -0.58 10.92 8.97
C PHE A 190 -1.87 10.35 9.60
N GLU A 191 -2.23 9.10 9.28
CA GLU A 191 -3.42 8.47 9.86
C GLU A 191 -3.27 8.15 11.35
N LEU A 192 -2.09 7.70 11.80
CA LEU A 192 -1.81 7.49 13.23
C LEU A 192 -1.98 8.79 14.02
N ALA A 193 -1.43 9.89 13.50
CA ALA A 193 -1.58 11.20 14.13
C ALA A 193 -3.06 11.62 14.25
N LYS A 194 -3.85 11.44 13.18
CA LYS A 194 -5.30 11.73 13.20
C LYS A 194 -6.06 10.87 14.21
N ILE A 195 -5.70 9.59 14.34
CA ILE A 195 -6.33 8.71 15.34
C ILE A 195 -6.02 9.24 16.75
N GLU A 196 -4.79 9.63 17.03
CA GLU A 196 -4.41 10.17 18.34
C GLU A 196 -5.05 11.53 18.65
N GLU A 197 -5.17 12.42 17.66
CA GLU A 197 -5.95 13.66 17.80
C GLU A 197 -7.39 13.36 18.22
N SER A 198 -8.03 12.39 17.56
CA SER A 198 -9.41 11.99 17.84
C SER A 198 -9.58 11.39 19.25
N GLN A 199 -8.49 10.93 19.86
CA GLN A 199 -8.44 10.37 21.21
C GLN A 199 -7.96 11.39 22.25
N SER A 200 -7.87 12.68 21.89
CA SER A 200 -7.37 13.73 22.78
C SER A 200 -5.94 13.45 23.31
N ARG A 201 -5.09 12.84 22.48
CA ARG A 201 -3.66 12.59 22.74
C ARG A 201 -2.79 13.47 21.84
N PRO A 202 -2.76 14.81 22.06
CA PRO A 202 -2.11 15.75 21.15
C PRO A 202 -0.59 15.56 21.09
N GLU A 203 0.06 15.11 22.17
CA GLU A 203 1.51 14.87 22.18
C GLU A 203 1.93 13.78 21.18
N GLY A 204 1.22 12.65 21.17
CA GLY A 204 1.48 11.58 20.21
C GLY A 204 1.21 12.05 18.78
N ALA A 205 0.08 12.73 18.58
CA ALA A 205 -0.30 13.21 17.25
C ALA A 205 0.78 14.14 16.66
N VAL A 206 1.28 15.08 17.47
CA VAL A 206 2.38 15.97 17.08
C VAL A 206 3.64 15.18 16.76
N ALA A 207 3.98 14.14 17.53
CA ALA A 207 5.17 13.32 17.25
C ALA A 207 5.08 12.63 15.89
N HIS A 208 3.93 12.02 15.54
CA HIS A 208 3.74 11.38 14.23
C HIS A 208 3.74 12.38 13.08
N TYR A 209 3.11 13.55 13.23
CA TYR A 209 3.18 14.60 12.21
C TYR A 209 4.58 15.16 12.00
N GLN A 210 5.34 15.36 13.08
CA GLN A 210 6.73 15.81 12.99
C GLN A 210 7.61 14.76 12.31
N ASP A 211 7.40 13.48 12.61
CA ASP A 211 8.12 12.38 11.95
C ASP A 211 7.83 12.34 10.44
N LEU A 212 6.55 12.51 10.06
CA LEU A 212 6.12 12.64 8.67
C LEU A 212 6.84 13.80 7.97
N MET A 213 6.80 15.00 8.56
CA MET A 213 7.41 16.20 7.98
C MET A 213 8.93 16.07 7.84
N LYS A 214 9.58 15.38 8.78
CA LYS A 214 11.03 15.20 8.80
C LYS A 214 11.50 14.15 7.79
N ASN A 215 10.86 12.98 7.76
CA ASN A 215 11.32 11.84 6.97
C ASN A 215 10.73 11.81 5.56
N TYR A 216 9.60 12.49 5.33
CA TYR A 216 8.90 12.51 4.05
C TYR A 216 8.52 13.95 3.62
N PRO A 217 9.49 14.87 3.47
CA PRO A 217 9.20 16.29 3.20
C PRO A 217 8.45 16.53 1.88
N ASN A 218 8.51 15.61 0.92
CA ASN A 218 7.81 15.70 -0.37
C ASN A 218 6.47 14.96 -0.38
N SER A 219 6.02 14.40 0.74
CA SER A 219 4.73 13.72 0.84
C SER A 219 3.56 14.70 0.64
N PRO A 220 2.46 14.29 -0.02
CA PRO A 220 1.25 15.11 -0.12
C PRO A 220 0.64 15.46 1.25
N PHE A 221 0.98 14.71 2.30
CA PHE A 221 0.45 14.91 3.66
C PHE A 221 1.24 15.94 4.49
N THR A 222 2.45 16.31 4.06
CA THR A 222 3.37 17.15 4.85
C THR A 222 2.84 18.55 5.13
N SER A 223 2.22 19.18 4.13
CA SER A 223 1.64 20.52 4.28
C SER A 223 0.48 20.53 5.28
N GLU A 224 -0.39 19.52 5.24
CA GLU A 224 -1.48 19.40 6.21
C GLU A 224 -0.94 19.09 7.61
N ALA A 225 0.02 18.17 7.73
CA ALA A 225 0.67 17.85 9.00
C ALA A 225 1.25 19.09 9.69
N ALA A 226 1.92 19.97 8.93
CA ALA A 226 2.47 21.22 9.48
C ALA A 226 1.38 22.17 10.03
N VAL A 227 0.23 22.24 9.36
CA VAL A 227 -0.92 23.01 9.85
C VAL A 227 -1.49 22.37 11.13
N ARG A 228 -1.65 21.05 11.16
CA ARG A 228 -2.16 20.31 12.32
C ARG A 228 -1.29 20.51 13.55
N VAL A 229 0.03 20.41 13.41
CA VAL A 229 0.98 20.64 14.52
C VAL A 229 0.78 22.03 15.13
N LYS A 230 0.73 23.09 14.30
CA LYS A 230 0.51 24.45 14.78
C LYS A 230 -0.81 24.60 15.54
N VAL A 231 -1.89 24.00 15.02
CA VAL A 231 -3.21 24.03 15.67
C VAL A 231 -3.18 23.33 17.03
N LEU A 232 -2.54 22.17 17.11
CA LEU A 232 -2.43 21.39 18.36
C LEU A 232 -1.57 22.11 19.40
N GLU A 233 -0.48 22.77 18.99
CA GLU A 233 0.38 23.56 19.89
C GLU A 233 -0.32 24.80 20.42
N VAL A 234 -1.05 25.54 19.57
CA VAL A 234 -1.85 26.70 19.99
C VAL A 234 -2.94 26.29 20.98
N LYS A 235 -3.59 25.13 20.78
CA LYS A 235 -4.59 24.60 21.71
C LYS A 235 -3.99 24.16 23.05
N LYS A 236 -2.71 23.76 23.06
CA LYS A 236 -1.98 23.34 24.26
C LYS A 236 -1.43 24.53 25.06
N ALA A 237 -1.07 25.63 24.40
CA ALA A 237 -0.87 26.89 25.08
C ALA A 237 -2.22 27.30 25.68
N PRO A 238 -2.41 27.34 27.01
CA PRO A 238 -3.61 27.98 27.55
C PRO A 238 -3.64 29.39 26.97
N GLU A 239 -4.84 29.92 26.67
CA GLU A 239 -5.00 31.33 26.33
C GLU A 239 -4.22 32.16 27.35
N SER A 240 -2.98 32.52 27.00
CA SER A 240 -2.26 33.57 27.67
C SER A 240 -3.17 34.77 27.44
N PRO A 241 -3.74 35.37 28.48
CA PRO A 241 -4.72 36.43 28.29
C PRO A 241 -4.05 37.44 27.37
N ALA A 242 -4.67 37.63 26.20
CA ALA A 242 -4.30 38.69 25.29
C ALA A 242 -4.03 39.92 26.14
N ALA A 243 -2.81 40.45 26.02
CA ALA A 243 -2.37 41.63 26.73
C ALA A 243 -3.53 42.63 26.76
N ALA A 244 -4.00 42.94 27.97
CA ALA A 244 -5.06 43.91 28.17
C ALA A 244 -4.72 45.16 27.34
N PRO A 245 -5.66 45.71 26.56
CA PRO A 245 -5.40 46.98 25.90
C PRO A 245 -5.00 48.01 26.97
N PRO A 246 -3.96 48.82 26.73
CA PRO A 246 -3.50 49.79 27.72
C PRO A 246 -4.68 50.69 28.14
N PRO A 247 -4.78 51.06 29.42
CA PRO A 247 -5.92 51.83 29.92
C PRO A 247 -6.00 53.15 29.14
N ALA A 248 -7.18 53.39 28.57
CA ALA A 248 -7.50 54.64 27.90
C ALA A 248 -7.21 55.81 28.85
N ALA A 249 -6.34 56.72 28.40
CA ALA A 249 -6.05 57.94 29.10
C ALA A 249 -7.34 58.73 29.36
N SER A 250 -7.58 59.01 30.63
CA SER A 250 -8.71 59.79 31.14
C SER A 250 -8.82 61.14 30.44
N ALA A 251 -9.90 61.34 29.68
CA ALA A 251 -10.30 62.66 29.21
C ALA A 251 -10.94 63.45 30.37
N PRO A 252 -10.73 64.78 30.48
CA PRO A 252 -11.25 65.57 31.60
C PRO A 252 -12.76 65.81 31.48
N VAL A 253 -13.44 65.74 32.62
CA VAL A 253 -14.85 66.07 32.82
C VAL A 253 -15.14 67.54 32.48
N PRO A 254 -16.20 67.88 31.72
CA PRO A 254 -16.64 69.27 31.57
C PRO A 254 -17.56 69.69 32.74
N LYS A 255 -17.31 70.89 33.28
CA LYS A 255 -18.16 71.60 34.24
C LYS A 255 -19.55 71.92 33.66
N PRO A 256 -20.63 71.95 34.48
CA PRO A 256 -21.94 72.41 34.04
C PRO A 256 -22.19 73.88 34.39
N GLU A 257 -22.80 74.63 33.47
CA GLU A 257 -23.49 75.91 33.75
C GLU A 257 -24.57 76.17 32.67
N PRO A 258 -25.58 77.05 32.91
CA PRO A 258 -26.97 76.60 33.00
C PRO A 258 -27.91 77.20 31.93
N ALA A 259 -29.14 76.69 31.94
CA ALA A 259 -30.23 76.97 31.01
C ALA A 259 -30.72 78.43 30.96
N ALA A 260 -31.17 78.88 29.77
CA ALA A 260 -32.37 79.72 29.62
C ALA A 260 -32.84 79.95 28.15
N LYS A 261 -34.15 79.69 27.96
CA LYS A 261 -35.18 80.44 27.19
C LYS A 261 -35.24 80.42 25.63
N ALA A 262 -36.23 79.64 25.17
CA ALA A 262 -37.34 79.95 24.23
C ALA A 262 -37.27 81.16 23.27
N LYS A 263 -37.60 80.93 21.97
CA LYS A 263 -38.74 81.55 21.23
C LYS A 263 -38.90 81.08 19.76
N SER A 264 -40.09 80.56 19.46
CA SER A 264 -41.03 80.82 18.33
C SER A 264 -40.61 81.00 16.85
N GLY A 265 -41.31 80.24 15.97
CA GLY A 265 -41.78 80.62 14.61
C GLY A 265 -40.80 80.39 13.45
N LYS A 266 -41.15 79.97 12.23
CA LYS A 266 -42.43 79.89 11.50
C LYS A 266 -42.20 78.99 10.24
N ALA A 267 -43.13 78.07 9.99
CA ALA A 267 -43.75 77.70 8.70
C ALA A 267 -42.92 77.54 7.41
N SER A 268 -43.00 76.34 6.81
CA SER A 268 -43.42 76.15 5.40
C SER A 268 -43.71 74.66 5.10
N ALA A 269 -44.92 74.40 4.61
CA ALA A 269 -45.33 73.21 3.86
C ALA A 269 -45.49 73.64 2.38
N PRO A 270 -46.01 72.83 1.42
CA PRO A 270 -46.23 71.37 1.38
C PRO A 270 -45.74 70.73 0.05
N ALA A 271 -45.76 69.40 -0.06
CA ALA A 271 -46.00 68.74 -1.36
C ALA A 271 -46.54 67.32 -1.18
N ALA A 272 -47.84 67.16 -1.43
CA ALA A 272 -48.52 65.89 -1.65
C ALA A 272 -49.07 65.89 -3.08
N LYS A 273 -48.77 64.85 -3.87
CA LYS A 273 -49.52 64.40 -5.06
C LYS A 273 -49.25 62.90 -5.20
N LYS A 274 -50.20 62.05 -4.80
CA LYS A 274 -51.28 61.42 -5.61
C LYS A 274 -50.81 60.20 -6.43
N LYS A 275 -51.24 59.02 -5.97
CA LYS A 275 -51.67 57.82 -6.75
C LYS A 275 -52.70 58.22 -7.84
N PRO A 276 -53.08 57.39 -8.85
CA PRO A 276 -53.36 55.94 -8.75
C PRO A 276 -53.00 55.06 -9.98
N GLN A 277 -52.94 53.74 -9.78
CA GLN A 277 -53.65 52.66 -10.52
C GLN A 277 -53.69 52.73 -12.05
N GLU A 278 -53.02 51.75 -12.68
CA GLU A 278 -53.67 50.65 -13.41
C GLU A 278 -52.96 49.34 -13.03
#